data_AF-A0A819YTT7-F1
#
_entry.id   AF-A0A819YTT7-F1
#
_cell.length_a   1.000
_cell.length_b   1.000
_cell.length_c   1.000
_cell.angle_alpha   90.00
_cell.angle_beta   90.00
_cell.angle_gamma   90.00
#
_symmetry.space_group_name_H-M   'P 1'
#
loop_
_entity.id
_entity.type
_entity.pdbx_description
1 polymer ?
#
loop_
_entity_poly.entity_id
_entity_poly.type
_entity_poly.pdbx_seq_one_letter_code
_entity_poly.pdbx_strand_id
1 'polypeptide(L)'
;MEEHAEEICEYRCVQSEFSLSIEESNTACSCECESKTVSNTSTQLTSKHNQSKTNDEFTVCRSKASKLLNINSSIIFPFHLNQTDMNLSFSMYSSPFKTATFGYSFILRVCSTKDSANQNQQYLSVFISLVRGEFDQLLVFPFPYTIFLYLCDQSGQGKHIISVIKPDSNESARSRPLSEKNDEIGVVNFCPLSCINEAGSIYLKDNVFLIRVFIDFLNTGPTPFQFETVT
;
A
#
# COMPACT_ATOMS: atom_id res chain seq x y z
N MET A 1 -11.63 -26.41 -37.00
CA MET A 1 -11.22 -26.95 -35.69
C MET A 1 -9.87 -26.35 -35.44
N GLU A 2 -9.80 -25.37 -34.54
CA GLU A 2 -8.59 -24.64 -34.24
C GLU A 2 -8.53 -24.51 -32.71
N GLU A 3 -7.38 -24.83 -32.16
CA GLU A 3 -7.23 -25.30 -30.79
C GLU A 3 -6.72 -24.16 -29.91
N HIS A 4 -7.52 -23.72 -28.94
CA HIS A 4 -7.09 -22.70 -27.98
C HIS A 4 -6.17 -23.33 -26.94
N ALA A 5 -4.90 -22.97 -26.97
CA ALA A 5 -3.96 -23.24 -25.88
C ALA A 5 -4.27 -22.29 -24.71
N GLU A 6 -4.69 -22.85 -23.56
CA GLU A 6 -4.78 -22.11 -22.31
C GLU A 6 -3.38 -21.92 -21.70
N GLU A 7 -2.94 -20.68 -21.53
CA GLU A 7 -1.66 -20.36 -20.90
C GLU A 7 -1.82 -20.33 -19.38
N ILE A 8 -1.59 -21.48 -18.73
CA ILE A 8 -1.74 -21.66 -17.29
C ILE A 8 -0.60 -20.93 -16.54
N CYS A 9 -0.95 -19.87 -15.81
CA CYS A 9 0.01 -19.10 -15.02
C CYS A 9 0.23 -19.71 -13.62
N GLU A 10 1.09 -20.73 -13.49
CA GLU A 10 1.44 -21.33 -12.20
C GLU A 10 2.38 -20.44 -11.36
N TYR A 11 1.88 -19.85 -10.28
CA TYR A 11 2.71 -19.32 -9.19
C TYR A 11 2.59 -20.21 -7.94
N ARG A 12 3.69 -20.89 -7.58
CA ARG A 12 3.75 -21.78 -6.41
C ARG A 12 3.88 -21.00 -5.10
N CYS A 13 2.96 -21.25 -4.18
CA CYS A 13 3.00 -20.73 -2.81
C CYS A 13 3.72 -21.73 -1.87
N VAL A 14 4.58 -21.23 -0.97
CA VAL A 14 5.25 -22.05 0.06
C VAL A 14 4.50 -21.86 1.38
N GLN A 15 3.91 -22.94 1.90
CA GLN A 15 3.13 -22.90 3.13
C GLN A 15 4.02 -22.84 4.38
N SER A 16 3.57 -22.09 5.39
CA SER A 16 3.87 -22.35 6.79
C SER A 16 2.63 -22.02 7.64
N GLU A 17 2.12 -23.03 8.34
CA GLU A 17 0.91 -22.91 9.16
C GLU A 17 1.26 -22.35 10.55
N PHE A 18 0.46 -21.38 11.04
CA PHE A 18 0.28 -21.20 12.47
C PHE A 18 -1.08 -20.54 12.74
N SER A 19 -1.96 -21.26 13.44
CA SER A 19 -3.32 -20.83 13.76
C SER A 19 -3.44 -20.49 15.25
N LEU A 20 -4.02 -19.34 15.57
CA LEU A 20 -4.47 -18.98 16.91
C LEU A 20 -5.56 -17.89 16.81
N SER A 21 -6.71 -18.16 17.42
CA SER A 21 -7.92 -17.34 17.36
C SER A 21 -8.05 -16.41 18.56
N ILE A 22 -8.46 -15.15 18.33
CA ILE A 22 -8.85 -14.18 19.37
C ILE A 22 -10.11 -13.43 18.89
N GLU A 23 -11.03 -13.17 19.81
CA GLU A 23 -12.37 -12.60 19.58
C GLU A 23 -12.34 -11.08 19.35
N GLU A 24 -13.19 -10.57 18.45
CA GLU A 24 -13.32 -9.13 18.17
C GLU A 24 -14.47 -8.48 18.97
N SER A 25 -14.15 -7.46 19.78
CA SER A 25 -15.15 -6.60 20.41
C SER A 25 -15.51 -5.43 19.47
N ASN A 26 -16.61 -5.56 18.74
CA ASN A 26 -17.11 -4.52 17.82
C ASN A 26 -17.70 -3.30 18.57
N THR A 27 -17.20 -2.11 18.25
CA THR A 27 -17.86 -0.83 18.57
C THR A 27 -17.96 0.02 17.30
N ALA A 28 -19.13 0.05 16.69
CA ALA A 28 -19.39 0.88 15.51
C ALA A 28 -19.56 2.35 15.92
N CYS A 29 -18.99 3.27 15.14
CA CYS A 29 -19.21 4.71 15.28
C CYS A 29 -19.57 5.30 13.92
N SER A 30 -20.81 5.76 13.79
CA SER A 30 -21.34 6.46 12.62
C SER A 30 -20.95 7.93 12.64
N CYS A 31 -20.60 8.51 11.48
CA CYS A 31 -20.40 9.95 11.35
C CYS A 31 -20.91 10.49 10.00
N GLU A 32 -21.69 11.57 10.08
CA GLU A 32 -22.32 12.25 8.94
C GLU A 32 -21.34 13.16 8.20
N CYS A 33 -21.67 13.52 6.95
CA CYS A 33 -20.83 14.35 6.08
C CYS A 33 -21.42 15.75 5.85
N GLU A 34 -20.60 16.79 6.00
CA GLU A 34 -20.88 18.15 5.51
C GLU A 34 -19.80 18.58 4.52
N SER A 35 -20.24 19.10 3.37
CA SER A 35 -19.37 19.64 2.31
C SER A 35 -19.11 21.13 2.51
N LYS A 36 -17.84 21.56 2.45
CA LYS A 36 -17.48 23.00 2.41
C LYS A 36 -16.41 23.27 1.34
N THR A 37 -16.78 24.10 0.38
CA THR A 37 -15.91 24.60 -0.70
C THR A 37 -15.04 25.74 -0.20
N VAL A 38 -13.75 25.72 -0.51
CA VAL A 38 -12.84 26.87 -0.29
C VAL A 38 -12.14 27.20 -1.60
N SER A 39 -12.44 28.38 -2.14
CA SER A 39 -11.71 28.98 -3.26
C SER A 39 -10.56 29.84 -2.74
N ASN A 40 -9.46 29.94 -3.50
CA ASN A 40 -8.58 31.10 -3.50
C ASN A 40 -7.68 31.14 -4.74
N THR A 41 -7.20 32.33 -5.09
CA THR A 41 -6.78 32.72 -6.45
C THR A 41 -5.28 32.99 -6.63
N SER A 42 -4.74 32.49 -7.74
CA SER A 42 -3.62 32.99 -8.58
C SER A 42 -2.45 33.79 -7.98
N THR A 43 -1.23 33.31 -8.26
CA THR A 43 -0.27 34.04 -9.14
C THR A 43 0.79 33.09 -9.73
N GLN A 44 1.32 33.40 -10.93
CA GLN A 44 2.27 32.57 -11.71
C GLN A 44 3.72 33.04 -11.48
N LEU A 45 4.80 32.29 -11.73
CA LEU A 45 5.41 31.86 -13.01
C LEU A 45 6.66 30.97 -12.68
N THR A 46 7.32 30.13 -13.51
CA THR A 46 7.02 29.36 -14.73
C THR A 46 8.18 28.38 -15.03
N SER A 47 7.91 27.09 -15.27
CA SER A 47 8.49 26.33 -16.41
C SER A 47 7.67 25.07 -16.73
N LYS A 48 7.67 24.64 -18.00
CA LYS A 48 6.65 23.74 -18.56
C LYS A 48 7.06 22.27 -18.51
N HIS A 49 6.25 21.43 -17.86
CA HIS A 49 6.06 20.04 -18.30
C HIS A 49 4.57 19.69 -18.19
N ASN A 50 4.00 19.09 -19.23
CA ASN A 50 2.55 18.87 -19.34
C ASN A 50 2.13 17.64 -18.53
N GLN A 51 1.97 17.80 -17.22
CA GLN A 51 1.14 16.88 -16.44
C GLN A 51 -0.33 17.28 -16.62
N SER A 52 -1.12 16.36 -17.16
CA SER A 52 -2.58 16.48 -17.13
C SER A 52 -3.03 16.45 -15.68
N LYS A 53 -3.52 17.58 -15.16
CA LYS A 53 -4.10 17.65 -13.82
C LYS A 53 -5.46 16.96 -13.86
N THR A 54 -5.50 15.67 -13.56
CA THR A 54 -6.73 15.07 -13.03
C THR A 54 -6.93 15.63 -11.63
N ASN A 55 -8.09 16.24 -11.39
CA ASN A 55 -8.50 16.58 -10.04
C ASN A 55 -9.01 15.28 -9.40
N ASP A 56 -8.10 14.48 -8.87
CA ASP A 56 -8.46 13.22 -8.20
C ASP A 56 -9.31 13.53 -6.95
N GLU A 57 -10.60 13.17 -6.98
CA GLU A 57 -11.49 13.34 -5.83
C GLU A 57 -11.01 12.44 -4.68
N PHE A 58 -10.49 13.10 -3.65
CA PHE A 58 -9.67 12.48 -2.62
C PHE A 58 -10.55 11.86 -1.52
N THR A 59 -11.05 10.65 -1.73
CA THR A 59 -11.82 9.89 -0.74
C THR A 59 -10.94 9.43 0.42
N VAL A 60 -10.75 10.31 1.40
CA VAL A 60 -10.00 10.03 2.64
C VAL A 60 -10.93 9.57 3.74
N CYS A 61 -10.71 8.36 4.25
CA CYS A 61 -11.23 7.93 5.54
C CYS A 61 -10.62 8.80 6.65
N ARG A 62 -11.37 9.83 7.07
CA ARG A 62 -10.92 10.97 7.91
C ARG A 62 -10.67 10.64 9.38
N SER A 63 -10.24 9.42 9.71
CA SER A 63 -9.83 9.02 11.05
C SER A 63 -8.56 9.77 11.46
N LYS A 64 -8.67 10.73 12.40
CA LYS A 64 -7.54 11.55 12.87
C LYS A 64 -6.43 10.77 13.58
N ALA A 65 -6.73 9.57 14.09
CA ALA A 65 -5.75 8.71 14.74
C ALA A 65 -5.06 7.81 13.71
N SER A 66 -3.72 7.78 13.72
CA SER A 66 -2.94 6.81 12.95
C SER A 66 -3.16 5.40 13.50
N LYS A 67 -3.34 4.40 12.63
CA LYS A 67 -3.35 3.00 13.05
C LYS A 67 -1.93 2.54 13.42
N LEU A 68 -1.77 1.50 14.24
CA LEU A 68 -0.46 0.89 14.51
C LEU A 68 -0.35 -0.46 13.78
N LEU A 69 0.87 -0.89 13.48
CA LEU A 69 1.12 -2.30 13.18
C LEU A 69 0.74 -3.19 14.37
N ASN A 70 0.24 -4.38 14.08
CA ASN A 70 0.01 -5.42 15.08
C ASN A 70 1.34 -5.99 15.60
N ILE A 71 1.29 -6.80 16.67
CA ILE A 71 2.46 -7.46 17.29
C ILE A 71 3.31 -8.29 16.31
N ASN A 72 2.72 -8.75 15.20
CA ASN A 72 3.40 -9.48 14.13
C ASN A 72 3.95 -8.54 13.02
N SER A 73 4.18 -7.27 13.34
CA SER A 73 4.71 -6.24 12.44
C SER A 73 3.90 -6.05 11.15
N SER A 74 2.59 -6.30 11.19
CA SER A 74 1.71 -6.18 10.02
C SER A 74 0.38 -5.48 10.30
N ILE A 75 -0.24 -4.95 9.25
CA ILE A 75 -1.56 -4.31 9.24
C ILE A 75 -2.29 -4.69 7.95
N ILE A 76 -3.62 -4.78 8.00
CA ILE A 76 -4.49 -5.05 6.85
C ILE A 76 -5.38 -3.84 6.58
N PHE A 77 -5.49 -3.45 5.32
CA PHE A 77 -6.35 -2.36 4.85
C PHE A 77 -7.41 -2.92 3.89
N PRO A 78 -8.71 -2.76 4.21
CA PRO A 78 -9.78 -3.01 3.26
C PRO A 78 -9.92 -1.82 2.30
N PHE A 79 -10.02 -2.13 1.01
CA PHE A 79 -10.31 -1.19 -0.07
C PHE A 79 -11.60 -1.62 -0.76
N HIS A 80 -12.52 -0.67 -0.95
CA HIS A 80 -13.80 -0.89 -1.61
C HIS A 80 -13.64 -0.58 -3.10
N LEU A 81 -14.05 -1.49 -3.96
CA LEU A 81 -13.84 -1.43 -5.39
C LEU A 81 -15.18 -1.62 -6.11
N ASN A 82 -15.78 -0.52 -6.56
CA ASN A 82 -17.11 -0.55 -7.16
C ASN A 82 -17.02 -0.95 -8.63
N GLN A 83 -18.11 -1.50 -9.19
CA GLN A 83 -18.16 -1.90 -10.61
C GLN A 83 -17.90 -0.74 -11.60
N THR A 84 -18.13 0.51 -11.18
CA THR A 84 -17.76 1.72 -11.94
C THR A 84 -16.25 1.87 -12.06
N ASP A 85 -15.55 1.58 -10.97
CA ASP A 85 -14.11 1.79 -10.80
C ASP A 85 -13.31 0.72 -11.56
N MET A 86 -13.92 -0.45 -11.81
CA MET A 86 -13.33 -1.55 -12.58
C MET A 86 -13.13 -1.25 -14.07
N ASN A 87 -13.82 -0.25 -14.61
CA ASN A 87 -13.72 0.16 -16.02
C ASN A 87 -13.04 1.53 -16.21
N LEU A 88 -12.61 2.16 -15.12
CA LEU A 88 -12.07 3.52 -15.07
C LEU A 88 -10.73 3.53 -14.32
N SER A 89 -9.99 4.63 -14.43
CA SER A 89 -8.81 4.81 -13.60
C SER A 89 -9.21 5.16 -12.16
N PHE A 90 -8.78 4.38 -11.17
CA PHE A 90 -9.01 4.64 -9.75
C PHE A 90 -7.70 4.84 -8.98
N SER A 91 -7.77 5.59 -7.87
CA SER A 91 -6.67 5.80 -6.92
C SER A 91 -7.26 5.98 -5.51
N MET A 92 -6.90 5.10 -4.58
CA MET A 92 -7.41 5.06 -3.20
C MET A 92 -6.27 5.07 -2.20
N TYR A 93 -6.52 5.59 -1.00
CA TYR A 93 -5.52 5.74 0.05
C TYR A 93 -5.99 5.09 1.36
N SER A 94 -5.05 4.53 2.13
CA SER A 94 -5.33 4.12 3.50
C SER A 94 -5.43 5.33 4.44
N SER A 95 -6.03 5.14 5.61
CA SER A 95 -5.69 5.98 6.78
C SER A 95 -4.17 5.91 7.04
N PRO A 96 -3.53 6.98 7.53
CA PRO A 96 -2.14 6.92 7.98
C PRO A 96 -1.92 5.86 9.06
N PHE A 97 -0.75 5.23 9.06
CA PHE A 97 -0.38 4.22 10.06
C PHE A 97 1.07 4.39 10.50
N LYS A 98 1.41 3.87 11.68
CA LYS A 98 2.76 3.90 12.24
C LYS A 98 3.27 2.50 12.55
N THR A 99 4.58 2.35 12.46
CA THR A 99 5.30 1.13 12.85
C THR A 99 5.24 0.85 14.35
N ALA A 100 5.25 1.90 15.17
CA ALA A 100 5.04 1.90 16.62
C ALA A 100 4.56 3.29 17.06
N THR A 101 4.20 3.47 18.33
CA THR A 101 3.82 4.79 18.90
C THR A 101 4.82 5.90 18.57
N PHE A 102 6.12 5.58 18.67
CA PHE A 102 7.26 6.46 18.41
C PHE A 102 8.01 6.10 17.11
N GLY A 103 7.38 5.32 16.22
CA GLY A 103 8.00 4.80 15.00
C GLY A 103 7.66 5.59 13.73
N TYR A 104 8.24 5.16 12.60
CA TYR A 104 7.97 5.68 11.25
C TYR A 104 6.47 5.73 10.96
N SER A 105 6.04 6.81 10.31
CA SER A 105 4.67 7.01 9.83
C SER A 105 4.59 6.79 8.31
N PHE A 106 3.49 6.20 7.86
CA PHE A 106 3.27 5.76 6.48
C PHE A 106 1.83 6.03 6.02
N ILE A 107 1.67 6.13 4.70
CA ILE A 107 0.38 6.01 4.02
C ILE A 107 0.51 5.03 2.85
N LEU A 108 -0.49 4.18 2.66
CA LEU A 108 -0.60 3.25 1.54
C LEU A 108 -1.50 3.85 0.46
N ARG A 109 -1.16 3.65 -0.82
CA ARG A 109 -1.96 4.01 -1.99
C ARG A 109 -2.13 2.78 -2.88
N VAL A 110 -3.33 2.58 -3.40
CA VAL A 110 -3.65 1.54 -4.37
C VAL A 110 -4.32 2.18 -5.59
N CYS A 111 -3.94 1.80 -6.80
CA CYS A 111 -4.51 2.38 -8.01
C CYS A 111 -4.52 1.39 -9.17
N SER A 112 -5.39 1.65 -10.14
CA SER A 112 -5.27 1.04 -11.48
C SER A 112 -4.07 1.62 -12.23
N THR A 113 -3.24 0.78 -12.83
CA THR A 113 -2.25 1.17 -13.85
C THR A 113 -2.54 0.42 -15.15
N LYS A 114 -2.16 1.01 -16.28
CA LYS A 114 -2.18 0.34 -17.58
C LYS A 114 -0.79 -0.21 -17.89
N ASP A 115 -0.73 -1.32 -18.60
CA ASP A 115 0.53 -1.79 -19.16
C ASP A 115 1.09 -0.78 -20.17
N SER A 116 2.41 -0.60 -20.19
CA SER A 116 3.10 0.17 -21.22
C SER A 116 3.14 -0.56 -22.55
N ALA A 117 3.14 -1.90 -22.54
CA ALA A 117 3.13 -2.75 -23.74
C ALA A 117 1.71 -3.05 -24.25
N ASN A 118 0.72 -3.14 -23.36
CA ASN A 118 -0.68 -3.44 -23.71
C ASN A 118 -1.65 -2.50 -22.96
N GLN A 119 -2.02 -1.38 -23.60
CA GLN A 119 -2.88 -0.35 -23.00
C GLN A 119 -4.32 -0.81 -22.67
N ASN A 120 -4.73 -1.99 -23.15
CA ASN A 120 -6.01 -2.61 -22.80
C ASN A 120 -5.92 -3.44 -21.50
N GLN A 121 -4.71 -3.86 -21.11
CA GLN A 121 -4.48 -4.59 -19.87
C GLN A 121 -4.31 -3.61 -18.71
N GLN A 122 -5.12 -3.82 -17.65
CA GLN A 122 -5.06 -3.04 -16.42
C GLN A 122 -4.61 -3.90 -15.25
N TYR A 123 -3.89 -3.28 -14.33
CA TYR A 123 -3.38 -3.91 -13.11
C TYR A 123 -3.72 -3.07 -11.89
N LEU A 124 -3.91 -3.73 -10.76
CA LEU A 124 -3.72 -3.12 -9.45
C LEU A 124 -2.22 -2.85 -9.26
N SER A 125 -1.89 -1.63 -8.88
CA SER A 125 -0.57 -1.23 -8.38
C SER A 125 -0.67 -0.73 -6.95
N VAL A 126 0.36 -0.98 -6.15
CA VAL A 126 0.37 -0.70 -4.71
C VAL A 126 1.63 0.06 -4.35
N PHE A 127 1.46 1.22 -3.73
CA PHE A 127 2.53 2.13 -3.34
C PHE A 127 2.42 2.50 -1.86
N ILE A 128 3.55 2.79 -1.24
CA ILE A 128 3.66 3.24 0.14
C ILE A 128 4.58 4.46 0.19
N SER A 129 4.23 5.46 0.99
CA SER A 129 5.07 6.65 1.20
C SER A 129 5.36 6.82 2.68
N LEU A 130 6.61 7.16 3.02
CA LEU A 130 6.92 7.75 4.32
C LEU A 130 6.18 9.08 4.46
N VAL A 131 5.59 9.28 5.63
CA VAL A 131 4.92 10.50 6.06
C VAL A 131 5.73 11.07 7.22
N ARG A 132 5.90 12.39 7.27
CA ARG A 132 6.65 13.06 8.34
C ARG A 132 6.08 12.74 9.72
N GLY A 133 6.89 12.09 10.54
CA GLY A 133 6.59 11.75 11.92
C GLY A 133 7.12 12.77 12.92
N GLU A 134 6.51 12.79 14.11
CA GLU A 134 6.96 13.57 15.26
C GLU A 134 8.33 13.11 15.78
N PHE A 135 8.63 11.81 15.65
CA PHE A 135 9.82 11.16 16.19
C PHE A 135 10.91 10.88 15.14
N ASP A 136 10.79 11.45 13.92
CA ASP A 136 11.73 11.24 12.80
C ASP A 136 13.18 11.66 13.12
N GLN A 137 13.42 12.42 14.18
CA GLN A 137 14.78 12.75 14.65
C GLN A 137 15.45 11.60 15.41
N LEU A 138 14.68 10.62 15.90
CA LEU A 138 15.13 9.48 16.70
C LEU A 138 15.25 8.18 15.87
N LEU A 139 14.82 8.21 14.61
CA LEU A 139 14.72 7.05 13.74
C LEU A 139 15.88 6.98 12.73
N VAL A 140 16.21 5.77 12.29
CA VAL A 140 17.29 5.52 11.33
C VAL A 140 16.79 5.80 9.91
N PHE A 141 17.54 6.59 9.15
CA PHE A 141 17.27 6.87 7.74
C PHE A 141 18.53 6.69 6.88
N PRO A 142 18.42 6.30 5.59
CA PRO A 142 17.18 5.93 4.90
C PRO A 142 16.51 4.69 5.49
N PHE A 143 15.18 4.59 5.36
CA PHE A 143 14.37 3.54 5.98
C PHE A 143 14.89 2.13 5.60
N PRO A 144 15.49 1.39 6.55
CA PRO A 144 16.40 0.28 6.23
C PRO A 144 15.70 -1.09 6.15
N TYR A 145 14.38 -1.13 6.36
CA TYR A 145 13.63 -2.39 6.51
C TYR A 145 12.98 -2.82 5.18
N THR A 146 12.77 -4.14 5.06
CA THR A 146 12.05 -4.74 3.94
C THR A 146 10.55 -4.65 4.18
N ILE A 147 9.79 -4.22 3.17
CA ILE A 147 8.34 -4.16 3.21
C ILE A 147 7.78 -5.26 2.31
N PHE A 148 6.88 -6.07 2.84
CA PHE A 148 6.12 -7.07 2.12
C PHE A 148 4.69 -6.56 1.91
N LEU A 149 4.22 -6.62 0.67
CA LEU A 149 2.86 -6.28 0.27
C LEU A 149 2.14 -7.55 -0.15
N TYR A 150 0.93 -7.75 0.35
CA TYR A 150 0.08 -8.90 0.02
C TYR A 150 -1.26 -8.41 -0.52
N LEU A 151 -1.73 -8.98 -1.63
CA LEU A 151 -3.16 -9.07 -1.92
C LEU A 151 -3.67 -10.34 -1.26
N CYS A 152 -4.55 -10.20 -0.26
CA CYS A 152 -4.94 -11.35 0.54
C CYS A 152 -6.02 -12.19 -0.17
N ASP A 153 -5.70 -13.46 -0.43
CA ASP A 153 -6.70 -14.53 -0.52
C ASP A 153 -7.68 -14.50 0.68
N GLN A 154 -8.98 -14.40 0.37
CA GLN A 154 -10.11 -14.37 1.30
C GLN A 154 -10.86 -15.71 1.37
N SER A 155 -10.43 -16.74 0.64
CA SER A 155 -10.98 -18.10 0.69
C SER A 155 -10.43 -18.95 1.85
N GLY A 156 -9.37 -18.47 2.53
CA GLY A 156 -8.71 -19.18 3.62
C GLY A 156 -7.68 -20.24 3.18
N GLN A 157 -7.35 -20.33 1.89
CA GLN A 157 -6.38 -21.29 1.36
C GLN A 157 -4.92 -20.82 1.45
N GLY A 158 -4.69 -19.57 1.87
CA GLY A 158 -3.36 -18.96 2.01
C GLY A 158 -2.72 -18.52 0.68
N LYS A 159 -3.50 -18.47 -0.40
CA LYS A 159 -3.04 -18.17 -1.77
C LYS A 159 -2.83 -16.66 -2.01
N HIS A 160 -2.16 -15.98 -1.08
CA HIS A 160 -1.90 -14.55 -1.19
C HIS A 160 -0.92 -14.25 -2.34
N ILE A 161 -1.16 -13.18 -3.11
CA ILE A 161 -0.15 -12.65 -4.05
C ILE A 161 0.77 -11.73 -3.25
N ILE A 162 2.09 -11.96 -3.32
CA ILE A 162 3.09 -11.33 -2.46
C ILE A 162 4.12 -10.60 -3.33
N SER A 163 4.50 -9.38 -2.95
CA SER A 163 5.67 -8.70 -3.51
C SER A 163 6.48 -8.00 -2.42
N VAL A 164 7.75 -7.74 -2.71
CA VAL A 164 8.77 -7.38 -1.72
C VAL A 164 9.50 -6.11 -2.14
N ILE A 165 9.32 -5.03 -1.38
CA ILE A 165 10.06 -3.77 -1.51
C ILE A 165 11.25 -3.85 -0.56
N LYS A 166 12.37 -4.37 -1.06
CA LYS A 166 13.66 -4.39 -0.35
C LYS A 166 14.15 -2.95 -0.07
N PRO A 167 15.01 -2.74 0.94
CA PRO A 167 15.81 -1.51 1.04
C PRO A 167 16.78 -1.43 -0.14
N ASP A 168 16.35 -0.72 -1.18
CA ASP A 168 17.12 -0.37 -2.37
C ASP A 168 17.80 1.00 -2.22
N SER A 169 18.74 1.32 -3.11
CA SER A 169 19.46 2.59 -3.12
C SER A 169 18.63 3.78 -3.66
N ASN A 170 17.31 3.72 -3.52
CA ASN A 170 16.40 4.78 -3.93
C ASN A 170 16.28 5.81 -2.78
N GLU A 171 17.39 6.51 -2.55
CA GLU A 171 17.68 7.20 -1.28
C GLU A 171 16.62 8.26 -0.91
N SER A 172 16.11 9.03 -1.88
CA SER A 172 15.19 10.15 -1.61
C SER A 172 13.86 9.67 -1.01
N ALA A 173 13.20 8.70 -1.64
CA ALA A 173 11.90 8.21 -1.19
C ALA A 173 11.96 7.52 0.18
N ARG A 174 13.12 6.93 0.52
CA ARG A 174 13.39 6.30 1.82
C ARG A 174 14.04 7.23 2.85
N SER A 175 14.47 8.44 2.47
CA SER A 175 15.15 9.38 3.36
C SER A 175 14.23 9.95 4.45
N ARG A 176 14.79 10.64 5.44
CA ARG A 176 14.02 11.32 6.48
C ARG A 176 13.11 12.40 5.86
N PRO A 177 11.78 12.35 6.05
CA PRO A 177 10.87 13.32 5.44
C PRO A 177 11.21 14.78 5.76
N LEU A 178 11.36 15.58 4.70
CA LEU A 178 11.52 17.03 4.77
C LEU A 178 10.19 17.76 4.48
N SER A 179 9.43 17.21 3.54
CA SER A 179 8.03 17.54 3.21
C SER A 179 7.05 16.80 4.15
N GLU A 180 5.73 16.99 3.93
CA GLU A 180 4.68 16.22 4.62
C GLU A 180 4.75 14.71 4.30
N LYS A 181 5.07 14.39 3.04
CA LYS A 181 5.17 13.03 2.50
C LYS A 181 6.36 12.96 1.54
N ASN A 182 7.08 11.84 1.55
CA ASN A 182 8.10 11.54 0.54
C ASN A 182 7.46 11.14 -0.80
N ASP A 183 8.30 11.00 -1.84
CA ASP A 183 7.96 10.21 -3.01
C ASP A 183 7.60 8.77 -2.61
N GLU A 184 6.81 8.12 -3.45
CA GLU A 184 6.28 6.79 -3.17
C GLU A 184 7.16 5.67 -3.71
N ILE A 185 7.33 4.61 -2.91
CA ILE A 185 7.93 3.35 -3.34
C ILE A 185 6.82 2.31 -3.47
N GLY A 186 6.91 1.40 -4.44
CA GLY A 186 5.79 0.53 -4.73
C GLY A 186 6.07 -0.54 -5.75
N VAL A 187 5.01 -1.28 -6.05
CA VAL A 187 4.99 -2.36 -7.04
C VAL A 187 3.97 -1.96 -8.10
N VAL A 188 4.50 -1.54 -9.26
CA VAL A 188 3.72 -1.32 -10.47
C VAL A 188 3.32 -2.69 -11.02
N ASN A 189 2.09 -2.80 -11.53
CA ASN A 189 1.52 -4.01 -12.11
C ASN A 189 1.51 -5.21 -11.14
N PHE A 190 1.20 -4.96 -9.87
CA PHE A 190 1.22 -5.95 -8.78
C PHE A 190 0.27 -7.14 -8.98
N CYS A 191 -0.92 -6.90 -9.54
CA CYS A 191 -1.88 -7.96 -9.90
C CYS A 191 -2.72 -7.52 -11.09
N PRO A 192 -2.94 -8.34 -12.14
CA PRO A 192 -3.94 -8.04 -13.17
C PRO A 192 -5.32 -7.77 -12.56
N LEU A 193 -6.03 -6.73 -13.00
CA LEU A 193 -7.39 -6.48 -12.50
C LEU A 193 -8.38 -7.59 -12.91
N SER A 194 -8.09 -8.31 -14.00
CA SER A 194 -8.86 -9.51 -14.39
C SER A 194 -8.91 -10.57 -13.29
N CYS A 195 -7.79 -10.82 -12.58
CA CYS A 195 -7.73 -11.78 -11.47
C CYS A 195 -8.56 -11.35 -10.25
N ILE A 196 -8.85 -10.05 -10.12
CA ILE A 196 -9.68 -9.46 -9.05
C ILE A 196 -11.16 -9.42 -9.47
N ASN A 197 -11.44 -9.20 -10.76
CA ASN A 197 -12.79 -9.08 -11.31
C ASN A 197 -13.46 -10.42 -11.68
N GLU A 198 -12.69 -11.50 -11.75
CA GLU A 198 -13.19 -12.81 -12.18
C GLU A 198 -14.34 -13.30 -11.27
N ALA A 199 -15.35 -13.93 -11.88
CA ALA A 199 -16.49 -14.46 -11.14
C ALA A 199 -16.03 -15.58 -10.19
N GLY A 200 -16.15 -15.34 -8.88
CA GLY A 200 -15.60 -16.24 -7.86
C GLY A 200 -14.13 -15.97 -7.49
N SER A 201 -13.57 -14.81 -7.85
CA SER A 201 -12.24 -14.40 -7.41
C SER A 201 -12.08 -14.51 -5.90
N ILE A 202 -10.99 -15.16 -5.48
CA ILE A 202 -10.63 -15.31 -4.07
C ILE A 202 -10.10 -14.00 -3.44
N TYR A 203 -9.86 -12.95 -4.24
CA TYR A 203 -9.27 -11.69 -3.79
C TYR A 203 -10.28 -10.57 -3.57
N LEU A 204 -11.47 -10.66 -4.17
CA LEU A 204 -12.55 -9.67 -4.07
C LEU A 204 -13.81 -10.33 -3.49
N LYS A 205 -14.24 -9.85 -2.32
CA LYS A 205 -15.46 -10.34 -1.65
C LYS A 205 -16.29 -9.16 -1.19
N ASP A 206 -17.59 -9.17 -1.48
CA ASP A 206 -18.53 -8.10 -1.10
C ASP A 206 -18.04 -6.69 -1.53
N ASN A 207 -17.44 -6.60 -2.74
CA ASN A 207 -16.75 -5.43 -3.31
C ASN A 207 -15.52 -4.93 -2.50
N VAL A 208 -14.99 -5.73 -1.58
CA VAL A 208 -13.80 -5.41 -0.78
C VAL A 208 -12.63 -6.33 -1.15
N PHE A 209 -11.48 -5.73 -1.42
CA PHE A 209 -10.19 -6.43 -1.44
C PHE A 209 -9.30 -5.97 -0.28
N LEU A 210 -8.40 -6.84 0.16
CA LEU A 210 -7.57 -6.60 1.34
C LEU A 210 -6.10 -6.52 0.94
N ILE A 211 -5.43 -5.41 1.31
CA ILE A 211 -3.98 -5.30 1.22
C ILE A 211 -3.36 -5.41 2.61
N ARG A 212 -2.47 -6.38 2.80
CA ARG A 212 -1.63 -6.48 4.00
C ARG A 212 -0.28 -5.82 3.73
N VAL A 213 0.16 -5.00 4.68
CA VAL A 213 1.54 -4.52 4.78
C VAL A 213 2.20 -5.26 5.95
N PHE A 214 3.35 -5.88 5.73
CA PHE A 214 4.22 -6.43 6.77
C PHE A 214 5.61 -5.82 6.63
N ILE A 215 6.23 -5.46 7.75
CA ILE A 215 7.57 -4.87 7.77
C ILE A 215 8.49 -5.78 8.58
N ASP A 216 9.56 -6.23 7.93
CA ASP A 216 10.56 -7.09 8.55
C ASP A 216 11.60 -6.23 9.27
N PHE A 217 11.45 -6.16 10.61
CA PHE A 217 12.39 -5.46 11.50
C PHE A 217 13.61 -6.32 11.90
N LEU A 218 13.63 -7.61 11.57
CA LEU A 218 14.69 -8.54 11.97
C LEU A 218 15.83 -8.58 10.94
N ASN A 219 15.49 -8.47 9.66
CA ASN A 219 16.43 -8.59 8.55
C ASN A 219 17.05 -7.24 8.15
N THR A 220 17.71 -6.59 9.12
CA THR A 220 18.54 -5.41 8.85
C THR A 220 19.93 -5.82 8.34
N GLY A 221 20.51 -4.99 7.47
CA GLY A 221 21.94 -5.04 7.17
C GLY A 221 22.80 -4.74 8.41
N PRO A 222 24.14 -4.70 8.29
CA PRO A 222 25.05 -4.55 9.44
C PRO A 222 24.66 -3.37 10.32
N THR A 223 24.49 -3.64 11.62
CA THR A 223 23.92 -2.70 12.58
C THR A 223 24.78 -1.44 12.73
N PRO A 224 24.19 -0.23 12.72
CA PRO A 224 24.95 1.03 12.77
C PRO A 224 25.65 1.27 14.13
N PHE A 225 25.29 0.51 15.16
CA PHE A 225 25.97 0.51 16.45
C PHE A 225 26.86 -0.73 16.57
N GLN A 226 28.03 -0.68 15.96
CA GLN A 226 29.14 -1.50 16.45
C GLN A 226 29.63 -0.86 17.75
N PHE A 227 29.39 -1.55 18.87
CA PHE A 227 30.08 -1.21 20.11
C PHE A 227 31.53 -1.64 19.94
N GLU A 228 32.40 -0.70 19.57
CA GLU A 228 33.85 -0.91 19.62
C GLU A 228 34.21 -1.28 21.07
N THR A 229 34.69 -2.50 21.27
CA THR A 229 35.14 -2.97 22.57
C THR A 229 36.44 -2.24 22.90
N VAL A 230 36.35 -1.14 23.65
CA VAL A 230 37.52 -0.43 24.16
C VAL A 230 38.33 -1.44 24.98
N THR A 231 39.52 -1.76 24.48
CA THR A 231 40.44 -2.77 25.03
C THR A 231 41.63 -2.09 25.69
#